data_AF-A0A800AP47-F1
#
_entry.id   AF-A0A800AP47-F1
#
_cell.length_a   1.000
_cell.length_b   1.000
_cell.length_c   1.000
_cell.angle_alpha   90.00
_cell.angle_beta   90.00
_cell.angle_gamma   90.00
#
_symmetry.space_group_name_H-M   'P 1'
#
loop_
_entity.id
_entity.type
_entity.pdbx_description
1 polymer ?
#
loop_
_entity_poly.entity_id
_entity_poly.type
_entity_poly.pdbx_seq_one_letter_code
_entity_poly.pdbx_strand_id
1 'polypeptide(L)'
;MYALELQKMKLSLFWGPYFTKLRTAAFYQPIRIPKSFVPHPSKVGFVKHLGELRGQLADWRKDIPSVGHVHVVEYADYYLVHKDKASLLSNPIGHLIYDAPHWGIAIILAGALIFKYSNQDRV
;
A
#
# COMPACT_ATOMS: atom_id res chain seq x y z
N MET A 1 12.71 6.12 -25.63
CA MET A 1 12.26 5.16 -24.60
C MET A 1 13.39 4.56 -23.77
N TYR A 2 14.48 4.05 -24.37
CA TYR A 2 15.59 3.40 -23.63
C TYR A 2 16.22 4.20 -22.48
N ALA A 3 16.52 5.48 -22.69
CA ALA A 3 17.18 6.30 -21.67
C ALA A 3 16.37 6.45 -20.36
N LEU A 4 15.04 6.53 -20.49
CA LEU A 4 14.14 6.73 -19.35
C LEU A 4 13.99 5.46 -18.50
N GLU A 5 13.95 4.29 -19.15
CA GLU A 5 13.95 2.99 -18.47
C GLU A 5 15.29 2.71 -17.77
N LEU A 6 16.42 3.07 -18.41
CA LEU A 6 17.74 2.98 -17.77
C LEU A 6 17.84 3.88 -16.52
N GLN A 7 17.27 5.08 -16.57
CA GLN A 7 17.24 5.98 -15.42
C GLN A 7 16.39 5.43 -14.27
N LYS A 8 15.17 4.93 -14.57
CA LYS A 8 14.33 4.25 -13.57
C LYS A 8 15.05 3.07 -12.94
N MET A 9 15.74 2.27 -13.76
CA MET A 9 16.51 1.11 -13.29
C MET A 9 17.64 1.53 -12.34
N LYS A 10 18.43 2.55 -12.70
CA LYS A 10 19.48 3.11 -11.82
C LYS A 10 18.90 3.63 -10.50
N LEU A 11 17.80 4.38 -10.55
CA LEU A 11 17.14 4.89 -9.35
C LEU A 11 16.58 3.78 -8.46
N SER A 12 16.15 2.66 -9.05
CA SER A 12 15.64 1.52 -8.29
C SER A 12 16.72 0.81 -7.46
N LEU A 13 18.01 0.97 -7.79
CA LEU A 13 19.11 0.38 -7.03
C LEU A 13 19.20 0.90 -5.59
N PHE A 14 18.84 2.18 -5.37
CA PHE A 14 18.79 2.77 -4.02
C PHE A 14 17.76 2.09 -3.12
N TRP A 15 16.69 1.55 -3.71
CA TRP A 15 15.67 0.80 -2.99
C TRP A 15 16.08 -0.67 -2.72
N GLY A 16 17.10 -1.18 -3.42
CA GLY A 16 17.54 -2.57 -3.37
C GLY A 16 17.80 -3.12 -1.96
N PRO A 17 18.57 -2.44 -1.10
CA PRO A 17 18.82 -2.91 0.27
C PRO A 17 17.54 -3.09 1.09
N TYR A 18 16.56 -2.21 0.90
CA TYR A 18 15.27 -2.27 1.59
C TYR A 18 14.38 -3.38 1.05
N PHE A 19 14.41 -3.64 -0.26
CA PHE A 19 13.73 -4.79 -0.85
C PHE A 19 14.27 -6.11 -0.33
N THR A 20 15.59 -6.23 -0.17
CA THR A 20 16.21 -7.40 0.46
C THR A 20 15.72 -7.59 1.90
N LYS A 21 15.64 -6.50 2.68
CA LYS A 21 15.12 -6.53 4.05
C LYS A 21 13.62 -6.88 4.10
N LEU A 22 12.82 -6.34 3.18
CA LEU A 22 11.38 -6.63 3.08
C LEU A 22 11.11 -8.08 2.69
N ARG A 23 11.95 -8.67 1.84
CA ARG A 23 11.79 -10.07 1.41
C ARG A 23 11.69 -11.01 2.59
N THR A 24 12.51 -10.81 3.62
CA THR A 24 12.53 -11.64 4.84
C THR A 24 11.65 -11.11 5.97
N ALA A 25 11.16 -9.87 5.89
CA ALA A 25 10.26 -9.31 6.89
C ALA A 25 8.89 -10.00 6.88
N ALA A 26 8.25 -10.08 8.05
CA ALA A 26 6.85 -10.46 8.15
C ALA A 26 5.95 -9.41 7.48
N PHE A 27 4.73 -9.82 7.10
CA PHE A 27 3.72 -8.89 6.58
C PHE A 27 3.39 -7.81 7.63
N TYR A 28 3.04 -6.62 7.16
CA TYR A 28 2.63 -5.46 7.97
C TYR A 28 3.70 -4.88 8.90
N GLN A 29 4.93 -5.40 8.91
CA GLN A 29 6.01 -4.87 9.75
C GLN A 29 6.71 -3.72 9.00
N PRO A 30 6.51 -2.45 9.41
CA PRO A 30 7.04 -1.31 8.66
C PRO A 30 8.52 -1.11 8.92
N ILE A 31 9.24 -0.80 7.85
CA ILE A 31 10.61 -0.29 7.88
C ILE A 31 10.54 1.21 7.63
N ARG A 32 11.10 2.00 8.54
CA ARG A 32 11.24 3.46 8.35
C ARG A 32 12.47 3.77 7.50
N ILE A 33 12.28 4.57 6.45
CA ILE A 33 13.34 4.99 5.52
C ILE A 33 13.34 6.51 5.41
N PRO A 34 14.42 7.23 5.76
CA PRO A 34 14.53 8.67 5.51
C PRO A 34 14.43 8.99 4.01
N LYS A 35 13.73 10.07 3.64
CA LYS A 35 13.58 10.46 2.23
C LYS A 35 14.90 10.76 1.51
N SER A 36 15.93 11.15 2.26
CA SER A 36 17.26 11.42 1.72
C SER A 36 17.98 10.18 1.21
N PHE A 37 17.55 8.97 1.60
CA PHE A 37 18.28 7.73 1.30
C PHE A 37 17.81 7.07 0.00
N VAL A 38 16.59 7.39 -0.45
CA VAL A 38 15.97 6.75 -1.61
C VAL A 38 15.26 7.78 -2.48
N PRO A 39 15.29 7.60 -3.82
CA PRO A 39 14.53 8.47 -4.71
C PRO A 39 13.03 8.29 -4.48
N HIS A 40 12.28 9.35 -4.76
CA HIS A 40 10.83 9.37 -4.62
C HIS A 40 10.14 8.16 -5.31
N PRO A 41 9.15 7.50 -4.68
CA PRO A 41 8.56 6.24 -5.18
C PRO A 41 8.05 6.30 -6.63
N SER A 42 7.43 7.42 -7.04
CA SER A 42 6.95 7.60 -8.41
C SER A 42 8.07 7.51 -9.47
N LYS A 43 9.31 7.85 -9.12
CA LYS A 43 10.47 7.80 -10.03
C LYS A 43 10.96 6.38 -10.28
N VAL A 44 10.56 5.42 -9.46
CA VAL A 44 10.96 4.00 -9.56
C VAL A 44 9.76 3.09 -9.83
N GLY A 45 8.64 3.66 -10.29
CA GLY A 45 7.48 2.92 -10.79
C GLY A 45 6.50 2.45 -9.72
N PHE A 46 6.48 3.08 -8.54
CA PHE A 46 5.32 2.93 -7.65
C PHE A 46 4.15 3.76 -8.17
N VAL A 47 2.95 3.26 -7.95
CA VAL A 47 1.69 3.92 -8.30
C VAL A 47 1.08 4.53 -7.05
N LYS A 48 0.61 5.78 -7.16
CA LYS A 48 -0.07 6.47 -6.05
C LYS A 48 -1.42 5.82 -5.79
N HIS A 49 -1.76 5.62 -4.52
CA HIS A 49 -3.06 5.14 -4.07
C HIS A 49 -3.59 6.01 -2.93
N LEU A 50 -4.89 5.93 -2.68
CA LEU A 50 -5.50 6.48 -1.48
C LEU A 50 -5.53 5.38 -0.40
N GLY A 51 -4.72 5.53 0.64
CA GLY A 51 -4.81 4.70 1.85
C GLY A 51 -5.71 5.34 2.90
N GLU A 52 -5.74 4.71 4.08
CA GLU A 52 -6.43 5.28 5.24
C GLU A 52 -5.71 6.51 5.76
N LEU A 53 -6.42 7.62 5.91
CA LEU A 53 -5.85 8.86 6.41
C LEU A 53 -5.36 8.71 7.85
N ARG A 54 -4.04 8.70 8.02
CA ARG A 54 -3.30 8.56 9.29
C ARG A 54 -2.17 9.61 9.38
N GLY A 55 -2.36 10.76 8.72
CA GLY A 55 -1.39 11.86 8.68
C GLY A 55 -0.28 11.71 7.62
N GLN A 56 -0.38 10.71 6.75
CA GLN A 56 0.51 10.59 5.58
C GLN A 56 0.15 11.59 4.48
N LEU A 57 1.14 11.94 3.66
CA LEU A 57 1.00 12.76 2.46
C LEU A 57 0.51 11.95 1.25
N ALA A 58 0.90 10.69 1.17
CA ALA A 58 0.52 9.80 0.09
C ALA A 58 0.77 8.32 0.45
N ASP A 59 0.07 7.44 -0.25
CA ASP A 59 0.34 6.02 -0.27
C ASP A 59 0.80 5.61 -1.67
N TRP A 60 1.79 4.72 -1.73
CA TRP A 60 2.41 4.26 -2.96
C TRP A 60 2.49 2.73 -2.94
N ARG A 61 2.15 2.08 -4.06
CA ARG A 61 2.12 0.62 -4.15
C ARG A 61 2.88 0.12 -5.36
N LYS A 62 3.50 -1.05 -5.21
CA LYS A 62 4.16 -1.75 -6.31
C LYS A 62 4.23 -3.25 -6.03
N ASP A 63 3.82 -4.05 -7.01
CA ASP A 63 4.05 -5.49 -7.00
C ASP A 63 5.48 -5.78 -7.49
N ILE A 64 6.26 -6.43 -6.63
CA ILE A 64 7.66 -6.77 -6.92
C ILE A 64 7.79 -8.30 -6.86
N PRO A 65 8.09 -9.01 -7.98
CA PRO A 65 8.05 -10.47 -8.04
C PRO A 65 8.86 -11.21 -6.95
N SER A 66 10.00 -10.65 -6.52
CA SER A 66 10.88 -11.26 -5.52
C SER A 66 10.58 -10.86 -4.06
N VAL A 67 9.65 -9.92 -3.84
CA VAL A 67 9.35 -9.36 -2.51
C VAL A 67 7.87 -9.54 -2.15
N GLY A 68 6.96 -9.34 -3.10
CA GLY A 68 5.51 -9.33 -2.90
C GLY A 68 4.89 -7.95 -3.14
N HIS A 69 3.79 -7.69 -2.46
CA HIS A 69 2.98 -6.46 -2.57
C HIS A 69 3.55 -5.40 -1.65
N VAL A 70 4.35 -4.48 -2.18
CA VAL A 70 5.02 -3.46 -1.36
C VAL A 70 4.15 -2.22 -1.26
N HIS A 71 3.86 -1.82 -0.03
CA HIS A 71 3.18 -0.57 0.31
C HIS A 71 4.18 0.39 0.98
N VAL A 72 4.25 1.60 0.45
CA VAL A 72 5.06 2.70 0.94
C VAL A 72 4.11 3.83 1.35
N VAL A 73 4.14 4.18 2.63
CA VAL A 73 3.42 5.31 3.22
C VAL A 73 4.38 6.49 3.30
N GLU A 74 4.02 7.62 2.70
CA GLU A 74 4.85 8.81 2.65
C GLU A 74 4.48 9.81 3.74
N TYR A 75 5.42 10.12 4.62
CA TYR A 75 5.32 11.23 5.59
C TYR A 75 6.18 12.40 5.14
N ALA A 76 6.28 13.47 5.94
CA ALA A 76 7.05 14.66 5.57
C ALA A 76 8.53 14.34 5.29
N ASP A 77 9.20 13.63 6.21
CA ASP A 77 10.65 13.40 6.24
C ASP A 77 11.06 11.92 6.03
N TYR A 78 10.10 10.98 6.06
CA TYR A 78 10.37 9.55 5.90
C TYR A 78 9.28 8.82 5.12
N TYR A 79 9.60 7.58 4.78
CA TYR A 79 8.68 6.56 4.29
C TYR A 79 8.53 5.46 5.34
N LEU A 80 7.32 4.91 5.52
CA LEU A 80 7.12 3.60 6.12
C LEU A 80 6.85 2.59 5.03
N VAL A 81 7.59 1.49 5.03
CA VAL A 81 7.50 0.49 3.96
C VAL A 81 7.25 -0.88 4.55
N HIS A 82 6.20 -1.55 4.10
CA HIS A 82 5.88 -2.92 4.49
C HIS A 82 5.36 -3.73 3.30
N LYS A 83 5.13 -5.02 3.54
CA LYS A 83 4.45 -5.90 2.61
C LYS A 83 3.00 -6.11 3.04
N ASP A 84 2.11 -6.01 2.09
CA ASP A 84 0.73 -6.51 2.19
C ASP A 84 0.72 -8.00 1.88
N LYS A 85 -0.25 -8.72 2.43
CA LYS A 85 -0.46 -10.14 2.14
C LYS A 85 -1.16 -10.35 0.80
N ALA A 86 -2.02 -9.43 0.38
CA ALA A 86 -2.66 -9.45 -0.93
C ALA A 86 -2.52 -8.10 -1.66
N SER A 87 -2.41 -8.15 -2.99
CA SER A 87 -2.36 -6.93 -3.81
C SER A 87 -3.73 -6.26 -3.83
N LEU A 88 -3.78 -4.97 -3.53
CA LEU A 88 -4.98 -4.19 -3.84
C LEU A 88 -5.22 -4.06 -5.36
N LEU A 89 -4.17 -4.18 -6.17
CA LEU A 89 -4.24 -3.99 -7.63
C LEU A 89 -4.77 -5.25 -8.33
N SER A 90 -4.31 -6.44 -7.91
CA SER A 90 -4.66 -7.70 -8.56
C SER A 90 -5.58 -8.63 -7.75
N ASN A 91 -5.69 -8.45 -6.42
CA ASN A 91 -6.55 -9.23 -5.55
C ASN A 91 -7.25 -8.35 -4.47
N PRO A 92 -8.14 -7.43 -4.89
CA PRO A 92 -8.76 -6.47 -3.97
C PRO A 92 -9.62 -7.12 -2.89
N ILE A 93 -10.28 -8.24 -3.18
CA ILE A 93 -11.08 -9.00 -2.19
C ILE A 93 -10.16 -9.62 -1.14
N GLY A 94 -9.06 -10.25 -1.57
CA GLY A 94 -8.04 -10.77 -0.65
C GLY A 94 -7.46 -9.66 0.22
N HIS A 95 -7.20 -8.48 -0.35
CA HIS A 95 -6.72 -7.33 0.41
C HIS A 95 -7.73 -6.89 1.47
N LEU A 96 -9.02 -6.81 1.13
CA LEU A 96 -10.06 -6.47 2.09
C LEU A 96 -10.11 -7.48 3.26
N ILE A 97 -9.97 -8.77 2.97
CA ILE A 97 -10.06 -9.83 3.99
C ILE A 97 -8.81 -9.88 4.88
N TYR A 98 -7.62 -9.79 4.28
CA TYR A 98 -6.37 -10.02 5.00
C TYR A 98 -5.71 -8.73 5.50
N ASP A 99 -5.69 -7.69 4.67
CA ASP A 99 -4.91 -6.47 4.91
C ASP A 99 -5.78 -5.35 5.51
N ALA A 100 -7.10 -5.38 5.27
CA ALA A 100 -8.02 -4.32 5.69
C ALA A 100 -9.38 -4.83 6.24
N PRO A 101 -9.41 -5.85 7.13
CA PRO A 101 -10.65 -6.53 7.54
C PRO A 101 -11.68 -5.62 8.21
N HIS A 102 -11.24 -4.55 8.89
CA HIS A 102 -12.12 -3.58 9.53
C HIS A 102 -13.02 -2.82 8.53
N TRP A 103 -12.57 -2.61 7.29
CA TRP A 103 -13.44 -2.06 6.24
C TRP A 103 -14.56 -3.03 5.88
N GLY A 104 -14.28 -4.34 5.85
CA GLY A 104 -15.31 -5.36 5.67
C GLY A 104 -16.38 -5.29 6.76
N ILE A 105 -15.96 -5.17 8.02
CA ILE A 105 -16.87 -4.99 9.17
C ILE A 105 -17.69 -3.70 9.02
N ALA A 106 -17.06 -2.59 8.68
CA ALA A 106 -17.74 -1.30 8.50
C ALA A 106 -18.82 -1.36 7.41
N ILE A 107 -18.53 -2.01 6.27
CA ILE A 107 -19.49 -2.22 5.18
C ILE A 107 -20.68 -3.04 5.66
N ILE A 108 -20.45 -4.14 6.40
CA ILE A 108 -21.50 -5.00 6.93
C ILE A 108 -22.41 -4.21 7.89
N LEU A 109 -21.82 -3.46 8.82
CA LEU A 109 -22.58 -2.65 9.78
C LEU A 109 -23.40 -1.55 9.10
N ALA A 110 -22.81 -0.85 8.12
CA ALA A 110 -23.52 0.16 7.34
C ALA A 110 -24.70 -0.46 6.58
N GLY A 111 -24.49 -1.62 5.93
CA GLY A 111 -25.55 -2.37 5.24
C GLY A 111 -26.68 -2.78 6.18
N ALA A 112 -26.37 -3.27 7.38
CA ALA A 112 -27.37 -3.64 8.38
C ALA A 112 -28.20 -2.43 8.86
N LEU A 113 -27.57 -1.27 9.06
CA LEU A 113 -28.25 -0.04 9.43
C LEU A 113 -29.17 0.46 8.32
N ILE A 114 -28.69 0.49 7.08
CA ILE A 114 -29.50 0.87 5.90
C ILE A 114 -30.69 -0.08 5.75
N PHE A 115 -30.45 -1.39 5.87
CA PHE A 115 -31.51 -2.40 5.80
C PHE A 115 -32.57 -2.16 6.89
N LYS A 116 -32.15 -2.00 8.15
CA LYS A 116 -33.06 -1.72 9.26
C LYS A 116 -33.89 -0.47 9.00
N TYR A 117 -33.24 0.63 8.61
CA TYR A 117 -33.91 1.90 8.31
C TYR A 117 -34.93 1.76 7.17
N SER A 118 -34.56 1.10 6.07
CA SER A 118 -35.44 0.91 4.91
C SER A 118 -36.70 0.08 5.18
N ASN A 119 -36.72 -0.70 6.26
CA ASN A 119 -37.86 -1.51 6.67
C ASN A 119 -38.66 -0.88 7.82
N GLN A 120 -38.16 0.21 8.43
CA GLN A 120 -38.85 0.89 9.53
C GLN A 120 -40.08 1.69 9.04
N ASP A 121 -40.04 2.18 7.80
CA ASP A 121 -41.14 2.94 7.18
C ASP A 121 -42.17 2.05 6.44
N ARG A 122 -42.07 0.72 6.59
CA ARG A 122 -42.93 -0.27 5.92
C ARG A 122 -43.98 -0.91 6.85
N VAL A 123 -44.17 -0.36 8.05
CA VAL A 123 -45.15 -0.84 9.06
C VAL A 123 -46.21 0.22 9.30
#